data_AF-A0A7Y2G204-F1
#
_entry.id   AF-A0A7Y2G204-F1
#
_cell.length_a   1.000
_cell.length_b   1.000
_cell.length_c   1.000
_cell.angle_alpha   90.00
_cell.angle_beta   90.00
_cell.angle_gamma   90.00
#
_symmetry.space_group_name_H-M   'P 1'
#
loop_
_entity.id
_entity.type
_entity.pdbx_description
1 polymer ?
#
loop_
_entity_poly.entity_id
_entity_poly.type
_entity_poly.pdbx_seq_one_letter_code
_entity_poly.pdbx_strand_id
1 'polypeptide(L)' 'MMCTLGLDISTTASKALLLGEDGTLLGVSSAPHNLSTPRPLWSEQVVLIVFGRSLGRQSPDDFEGITFQRNPALST' A
#
# COMPACT_ATOMS: atom_id res chain seq x y z
N MET A 1 -2.69 -10.28 18.31
CA MET A 1 -1.68 -9.20 18.32
C MET A 1 -2.25 -8.05 17.53
N MET A 2 -2.31 -6.85 18.13
CA MET A 2 -2.72 -5.63 17.44
C MET A 2 -1.52 -5.00 16.73
N CYS A 3 -1.76 -4.36 15.60
CA CYS A 3 -0.76 -3.54 14.92
C CYS A 3 -1.42 -2.28 14.37
N THR A 4 -0.62 -1.24 14.19
CA THR A 4 -1.03 0.02 13.58
C THR A 4 -0.31 0.17 12.25
N LEU A 5 -1.05 0.52 11.20
CA LEU A 5 -0.49 0.84 9.89
C LEU A 5 -0.43 2.36 9.73
N GLY A 6 0.78 2.91 9.69
CA GLY A 6 1.01 4.30 9.27
C GLY A 6 1.12 4.38 7.76
N LEU A 7 0.41 5.33 7.13
CA LEU A 7 0.47 5.59 5.69
C LEU A 7 0.81 7.05 5.43
N ASP A 8 1.74 7.28 4.51
CA ASP A 8 2.09 8.58 3.95
C ASP A 8 1.92 8.50 2.43
N ILE A 9 0.92 9.22 1.90
CA ILE A 9 0.54 9.19 0.49
C ILE A 9 0.84 10.56 -0.11
N SER A 10 1.82 10.62 -1.02
CA SER A 10 2.22 11.84 -1.72
C SER A 10 1.94 11.75 -3.22
N THR A 11 2.30 12.76 -4.00
CA THR A 11 2.16 12.71 -5.46
C THR A 11 3.19 11.81 -6.14
N THR A 12 4.36 11.61 -5.52
CA THR A 12 5.50 10.90 -6.14
C THR A 12 5.63 9.46 -5.65
N ALA A 13 5.29 9.19 -4.39
CA ALA A 13 5.41 7.86 -3.79
C ALA A 13 4.45 7.70 -2.61
N SER A 14 4.15 6.44 -2.31
CA SER A 14 3.49 6.05 -1.06
C SER A 14 4.48 5.34 -0.16
N LYS A 15 4.37 5.59 1.14
CA LYS A 15 5.15 4.94 2.18
C LYS A 15 4.23 4.37 3.25
N ALA A 16 4.66 3.28 3.86
CA ALA A 16 3.92 2.60 4.90
C ALA A 16 4.85 2.11 6.01
N LEU A 17 4.39 2.23 7.24
CA LEU A 17 5.03 1.72 8.45
C LEU A 17 4.07 0.77 9.16
N LEU A 18 4.54 -0.43 9.49
CA LEU A 18 3.81 -1.36 10.34
C LEU A 18 4.39 -1.28 11.74
N LEU A 19 3.56 -0.91 12.72
CA LEU A 19 3.95 -0.78 14.12
C LEU A 19 3.25 -1.85 14.97
N GLY A 20 3.97 -2.44 15.91
CA GLY A 20 3.40 -3.23 16.99
C GLY A 20 2.62 -2.35 17.97
N GLU A 21 1.82 -2.99 18.81
CA GLU A 21 1.01 -2.30 19.84
C GLU A 21 1.85 -1.49 20.84
N ASP A 22 3.10 -1.90 21.06
CA ASP A 22 4.09 -1.21 21.91
C ASP A 22 4.86 -0.08 21.18
N GLY A 23 4.52 0.19 19.92
CA GLY A 23 5.23 1.15 19.07
C GLY A 23 6.47 0.58 18.39
N THR A 24 6.76 -0.73 18.54
CA THR A 24 7.89 -1.37 17.84
C THR A 24 7.70 -1.30 16.32
N LEU A 25 8.74 -0.89 15.59
CA LEU A 25 8.70 -0.90 14.12
C LEU A 25 8.84 -2.33 13.59
N LEU A 26 7.75 -2.87 13.05
CA LEU A 26 7.68 -4.23 12.49
C LEU A 26 8.04 -4.28 11.00
N GLY A 27 7.90 -3.16 10.28
CA GLY A 27 8.25 -3.12 8.87
C GLY A 27 8.08 -1.74 8.23
N VAL A 28 8.80 -1.54 7.13
CA VAL A 28 8.72 -0.34 6.27
C VAL A 28 8.58 -0.80 4.83
N SER A 29 7.70 -0.14 4.07
CA SER A 29 7.61 -0.33 2.63
C SER A 29 7.34 0.99 1.94
N SER A 30 7.87 1.16 0.74
CA SER A 30 7.59 2.32 -0.10
C SER A 30 7.59 1.92 -1.57
N ALA A 31 6.71 2.53 -2.35
CA ALA A 31 6.69 2.34 -3.79
C ALA A 31 6.42 3.68 -4.51
N PRO A 32 7.14 3.95 -5.61
CA PRO A 32 6.92 5.14 -6.41
C PRO A 32 5.58 5.07 -7.15
N HIS A 33 5.02 6.22 -7.48
CA HIS A 33 3.80 6.32 -8.27
C HIS A 33 4.15 6.40 -9.75
N ASN A 34 3.57 5.49 -10.54
CA ASN A 34 3.57 5.63 -11.99
C ASN A 34 2.29 6.35 -12.41
N LEU A 35 2.44 7.50 -13.07
CA LEU A 35 1.32 8.23 -13.65
C LEU A 35 0.91 7.58 -14.97
N SER A 36 -0.37 7.27 -15.10
CA SER A 36 -1.01 6.79 -16.32
C SER A 36 -2.07 7.82 -16.76
N THR A 37 -2.12 8.08 -18.06
CA THR A 37 -3.07 9.01 -18.68
C THR A 37 -3.80 8.31 -19.84
N PRO A 38 -4.61 7.28 -19.56
CA PRO A 38 -5.15 6.37 -20.58
C PRO A 38 -6.13 7.05 -21.53
N ARG A 39 -6.68 8.21 -21.14
CA ARG A 39 -7.60 9.03 -21.94
C ARG A 39 -7.29 10.51 -21.73
N PRO A 40 -7.62 11.39 -22.69
CA PRO A 40 -7.51 12.83 -22.50
C PRO A 40 -8.19 13.27 -21.20
N LEU A 41 -7.54 14.19 -20.45
CA LEU A 41 -7.99 14.75 -19.17
C LEU A 41 -8.05 13.76 -17.99
N TRP A 42 -7.54 12.53 -18.13
CA TRP A 42 -7.48 11.55 -17.06
C TRP A 42 -6.04 11.41 -16.56
N SER A 43 -5.88 11.46 -15.23
CA SER A 43 -4.64 11.09 -14.54
C SER A 43 -4.94 10.03 -13.48
N GLU A 44 -4.26 8.89 -13.54
CA GLU A 44 -4.34 7.84 -12.52
C GLU A 44 -2.96 7.39 -12.06
N GLN A 45 -2.91 6.91 -10.82
CA GLN A 45 -1.71 6.33 -10.21
C GLN A 45 -2.14 5.04 -9.51
N VAL A 46 -1.34 3.99 -9.67
CA VAL A 46 -1.52 2.72 -8.95
C VAL A 46 -0.21 2.40 -8.26
N VAL A 47 -0.30 2.00 -6.99
CA VAL A 47 0.86 1.65 -6.19
C VAL A 47 0.56 0.38 -5.38
N LEU A 48 1.54 -0.51 -5.31
CA LEU A 48 1.50 -1.72 -4.49
C LEU A 48 2.52 -1.57 -3.36
N ILE A 49 2.05 -1.62 -2.11
CA ILE A 49 2.88 -1.63 -0.91
C ILE A 49 2.94 -3.07 -0.41
N VAL A 50 4.15 -3.61 -0.22
CA VAL A 50 4.35 -4.99 0.24
C VAL A 50 5.29 -4.99 1.44
N PHE A 51 4.84 -5.54 2.55
CA PHE A 51 5.71 -5.86 3.67
C PHE A 51 6.25 -7.27 3.48
N GLY A 52 7.54 -7.39 3.17
CA GLY A 52 8.20 -8.69 3.12
C GLY A 52 8.30 -9.30 4.51
N ARG A 53 8.04 -10.59 4.66
CA ARG A 53 8.29 -11.31 5.91
C ARG A 53 9.76 -11.72 5.96
N SER A 54 10.54 -11.11 6.85
CA SER A 54 11.65 -11.85 7.48
C SER A 54 11.00 -12.70 8.57
N LEU A 55 10.53 -13.90 8.25
CA LEU A 55 10.27 -15.00 9.19
C LEU A 55 9.79 -16.21 8.38
N GLY A 56 10.37 -17.39 8.68
CA GLY A 56 10.38 -18.61 7.88
C GLY A 56 9.05 -19.04 7.24
N ARG A 57 9.20 -19.61 6.04
CA ARG A 57 8.28 -20.46 5.25
C ARG A 57 6.78 -20.26 5.53
N GLN A 58 6.10 -19.60 4.60
CA GLN A 58 4.63 -19.57 4.55
C GLN A 58 4.07 -20.07 3.22
N SER A 59 2.87 -20.64 3.35
CA SER A 59 2.08 -21.23 2.28
C SER A 59 1.40 -20.14 1.43
N PRO A 60 0.99 -20.46 0.19
CA PRO A 60 0.38 -19.49 -0.73
C PRO A 60 -0.96 -18.88 -0.28
N ASP A 61 -1.56 -19.37 0.80
CA ASP A 61 -2.91 -18.99 1.23
C ASP A 61 -2.94 -17.86 2.27
N ASP A 62 -1.76 -17.37 2.73
CA ASP A 62 -1.63 -16.37 3.81
C ASP A 62 -1.57 -14.90 3.31
N PHE A 63 -1.93 -14.62 2.04
CA PHE A 63 -1.84 -13.27 1.48
C PHE A 63 -3.11 -12.43 1.73
N GLU A 64 -3.06 -11.58 2.75
CA GLU A 64 -3.98 -10.43 2.90
C GLU A 64 -3.33 -9.19 2.27
N GLY A 65 -3.44 -9.05 0.95
CA GLY A 65 -3.02 -7.84 0.24
C GLY A 65 -4.05 -6.73 0.43
N ILE A 66 -3.66 -5.60 1.04
CA ILE A 66 -4.52 -4.42 1.12
C ILE A 66 -4.61 -3.80 -0.29
N THR A 67 -5.71 -4.08 -1.00
CA THR A 67 -6.01 -3.49 -2.31
C THR A 67 -6.96 -2.31 -2.10
N PHE A 68 -6.49 -1.09 -2.36
CA PHE A 68 -7.37 0.08 -2.37
C PHE A 68 -8.12 0.14 -3.71
N GLN A 69 -9.41 -0.23 -3.71
CA GLN A 69 -10.30 -0.09 -4.86
C GLN A 69 -10.80 1.36 -4.98
N ARG A 70 -10.77 1.90 -6.20
CA ARG A 70 -11.17 3.27 -6.55
C ARG A 70 -12.64 3.56 -6.20
N ASN A 71 -12.91 4.80 -5.77
CA ASN A 71 -14.26 5.36 -5.64
C ASN A 71 -14.92 5.53 -7.04
N PRO A 72 -16.11 4.94 -7.30
CA PRO A 72 -16.83 5.09 -8.58
C PRO A 72 -17.48 6.47 -8.79
N ALA A 73 -17.40 7.40 -7.83
CA ALA A 73 -18.07 8.70 -7.88
C ALA A 73 -17.52 9.73 -8.90
N LEU A 74 -16.72 9.32 -9.89
CA LEU A 74 -16.33 10.16 -11.04
C LEU A 74 -17.07 9.76 -12.33
N SER A 75 -18.31 9.30 -12.21
CA SER A 75 -19.26 9.21 -13.32
C SER A 75 -20.23 10.41 -13.31
N THR A 76 -19.72 11.60 -13.61
CA THR A 76 -20.47 12.73 -14.20
C THR A 76 -19.48 13.65 -14.88
#